data_AF-A0A383F7H1-F1
#
_entry.id   AF-A0A383F7H1-F1
#
_cell.length_a   1.000
_cell.length_b   1.000
_cell.length_c   1.000
_cell.angle_alpha   90.00
_cell.angle_beta   90.00
_cell.angle_gamma   90.00
#
_symmetry.space_group_name_H-M   'P 1'
#
loop_
_entity.id
_entity.type
_entity.pdbx_description
1 polymer ?
#
loop_
_entity_poly.entity_id
_entity_poly.type
_entity_poly.pdbx_seq_one_letter_code
_entity_poly.pdbx_strand_id
1 'polypeptide(L)'
;MRFRVIILCLLINILSAQNVVFWEPEIPVPGGDITIYYNTIEGALPDETSPVYIHLGYNGWQNTDDYEMSYAPDVGNGWWRYIYSIPQDAETIDFVFTDLEGSWDNNGGMGLDWHISLSYYWSPFSPNPNDTVSIFL
;
A
#
# COMPACT_ATOMS: atom_id res chain seq x y z
N MET A 1 25.51 -51.95 -10.54
CA MET A 1 25.51 -50.48 -10.69
C MET A 1 24.38 -49.93 -9.82
N ARG A 2 24.67 -49.07 -8.84
CA ARG A 2 23.64 -48.50 -7.94
C ARG A 2 23.32 -47.08 -8.41
N PHE A 3 22.11 -46.86 -8.92
CA PHE A 3 21.62 -45.52 -9.23
C PHE A 3 21.23 -44.82 -7.93
N ARG A 4 21.89 -43.71 -7.61
CA ARG A 4 21.48 -42.81 -6.53
C ARG A 4 20.57 -41.75 -7.14
N VAL A 5 19.29 -41.79 -6.77
CA VAL A 5 18.35 -40.70 -7.06
C VAL A 5 18.66 -39.60 -6.05
N ILE A 6 19.23 -38.50 -6.53
CA ILE A 6 19.35 -37.26 -5.74
C ILE A 6 18.03 -36.52 -5.95
N ILE A 7 17.15 -36.56 -4.96
CA ILE A 7 15.97 -35.69 -4.92
C ILE A 7 16.50 -34.30 -4.58
N LEU A 8 16.67 -33.48 -5.62
CA LEU A 8 16.87 -32.05 -5.46
C LEU A 8 15.51 -31.45 -5.10
N CYS A 9 15.23 -31.28 -3.81
CA CYS A 9 14.11 -30.46 -3.34
C CYS A 9 14.41 -29.01 -3.74
N LEU A 10 13.95 -28.60 -4.92
CA LEU A 10 13.89 -27.20 -5.29
C LEU A 10 12.84 -26.56 -4.36
N LEU A 11 13.30 -25.88 -3.31
CA LEU A 11 12.47 -24.96 -2.54
C LEU A 11 12.03 -23.86 -3.50
N ILE A 12 10.80 -23.96 -3.99
CA ILE A 12 10.14 -22.86 -4.69
C ILE A 12 9.88 -21.81 -3.61
N ASN A 13 10.76 -20.82 -3.51
CA ASN A 13 10.42 -19.57 -2.86
C ASN A 13 9.33 -18.95 -3.73
N ILE A 14 8.07 -19.18 -3.37
CA ILE A 14 6.98 -18.34 -3.84
C ILE A 14 7.27 -16.99 -3.16
N LEU A 15 7.91 -16.07 -3.89
CA LEU A 15 7.85 -14.65 -3.54
C LEU A 15 6.37 -14.29 -3.58
N SER A 16 5.69 -14.31 -2.44
CA SER A 16 4.54 -13.44 -2.30
C SER A 16 5.08 -12.04 -2.52
N ALA A 17 4.51 -11.27 -3.44
CA ALA A 17 4.70 -9.83 -3.41
C ALA A 17 4.31 -9.38 -2.00
N GLN A 18 5.30 -9.01 -1.18
CA GLN A 18 5.01 -8.42 0.12
C GLN A 18 4.37 -7.08 -0.20
N ASN A 19 3.10 -6.93 0.19
CA ASN A 19 2.40 -5.67 0.03
C ASN A 19 3.08 -4.67 0.98
N VAL A 20 3.74 -3.66 0.42
CA VAL A 20 4.33 -2.54 1.19
C VAL A 20 3.23 -1.69 1.80
N VAL A 21 2.12 -1.58 1.08
CA VAL A 21 0.94 -0.77 1.41
C VAL A 21 -0.31 -1.61 1.18
N PHE A 22 -1.28 -1.46 2.06
CA PHE A 22 -2.66 -1.88 1.82
C PHE A 22 -3.63 -0.95 2.55
N TRP A 23 -4.93 -1.10 2.32
CA TRP A 23 -5.96 -0.29 2.98
C TRP A 23 -7.23 -1.08 3.22
N GLU A 24 -8.05 -0.58 4.15
CA GLU A 24 -9.35 -1.13 4.50
C GLU A 24 -10.38 0.00 4.70
N PRO A 25 -11.62 -0.13 4.17
CA PRO A 25 -12.11 -1.24 3.36
C PRO A 25 -11.45 -1.26 1.98
N GLU A 26 -11.41 -2.42 1.33
CA GLU A 26 -10.85 -2.60 -0.01
C GLU A 26 -11.50 -1.68 -1.06
N ILE A 27 -12.82 -1.43 -0.90
CA ILE A 27 -13.61 -0.48 -1.69
C ILE A 27 -14.09 0.66 -0.77
N PRO A 28 -13.28 1.71 -0.59
CA PRO A 28 -13.68 2.89 0.15
C PRO A 28 -14.69 3.73 -0.64
N VAL A 29 -15.47 4.55 0.06
CA VAL A 29 -16.50 5.40 -0.53
C VAL A 29 -16.35 6.85 -0.03
N PRO A 30 -16.69 7.87 -0.85
CA PRO A 30 -16.65 9.26 -0.42
C PRO A 30 -17.53 9.50 0.81
N GLY A 31 -17.04 10.29 1.77
CA GLY A 31 -17.70 10.54 3.05
C GLY A 31 -17.59 9.41 4.09
N GLY A 32 -16.96 8.29 3.75
CA GLY A 32 -16.61 7.22 4.68
C GLY A 32 -15.23 7.40 5.30
N ASP A 33 -14.77 6.39 6.03
CA ASP A 33 -13.41 6.30 6.54
C ASP A 33 -12.63 5.20 5.82
N ILE A 34 -11.33 5.41 5.67
CA ILE A 34 -10.36 4.41 5.18
C ILE A 34 -9.18 4.35 6.13
N THR A 35 -8.72 3.14 6.43
CA THR A 35 -7.46 2.91 7.13
C THR A 35 -6.40 2.54 6.11
N ILE A 36 -5.32 3.33 6.04
CA ILE A 36 -4.17 3.09 5.17
C ILE A 36 -3.04 2.54 6.02
N TYR A 37 -2.40 1.47 5.55
CA TYR A 37 -1.29 0.79 6.21
C TYR A 37 -0.02 0.89 5.39
N TYR A 38 1.12 1.05 6.07
CA TYR A 38 2.45 1.10 5.47
C TYR A 38 3.43 0.25 6.28
N ASN A 39 4.32 -0.46 5.61
CA ASN A 39 5.36 -1.25 6.26
C ASN A 39 6.75 -0.64 6.03
N THR A 40 7.45 -0.23 7.10
CA THR A 40 8.80 0.36 7.00
C THR A 40 9.88 -0.65 6.63
N ILE A 41 9.68 -1.95 6.88
CA ILE A 41 10.66 -3.01 6.58
C ILE A 41 10.59 -3.42 5.11
N GLU A 42 9.38 -3.38 4.53
CA GLU A 42 9.16 -3.74 3.13
C GLU A 42 9.21 -2.51 2.20
N GLY A 43 9.06 -1.31 2.75
CA GLY A 43 9.04 -0.04 2.02
C GLY A 43 10.41 0.61 1.86
N ALA A 44 10.41 1.85 1.37
CA ALA A 44 11.64 2.62 1.10
C ALA A 44 12.09 3.53 2.26
N LEU A 45 11.24 3.76 3.28
CA LEU A 45 11.68 4.46 4.49
C LEU A 45 12.64 3.57 5.30
N PRO A 46 13.57 4.14 6.10
CA PRO A 46 14.38 3.36 7.03
C PRO A 46 13.53 2.47 7.95
N ASP A 47 13.96 1.23 8.17
CA ASP A 47 13.25 0.25 9.02
C ASP A 47 12.92 0.82 10.42
N GLU A 48 13.85 1.63 10.96
CA GLU A 48 13.76 2.29 12.27
C GLU A 48 12.96 3.60 12.31
N THR A 49 12.37 4.04 11.19
CA THR A 49 11.57 5.28 11.15
C THR A 49 10.45 5.23 12.19
N SER A 50 10.45 6.22 13.08
CA SER A 50 9.45 6.37 14.13
C SER A 50 9.43 7.82 14.65
N PRO A 51 8.34 8.58 14.47
CA PRO A 51 7.09 8.17 13.80
C PRO A 51 7.22 8.14 12.27
N VAL A 52 6.33 7.38 11.63
CA VAL A 52 6.08 7.47 10.18
C VAL A 52 4.99 8.51 9.94
N TYR A 53 5.11 9.29 8.86
CA TYR A 53 4.07 10.19 8.40
C TYR A 53 3.52 9.76 7.05
N ILE A 54 2.22 9.97 6.84
CA ILE A 54 1.57 9.90 5.54
C ILE A 54 1.33 11.31 5.03
N HIS A 55 1.86 11.62 3.85
CA HIS A 55 1.56 12.84 3.10
C HIS A 55 0.37 12.55 2.21
N LEU A 56 -0.77 13.17 2.48
CA LEU A 56 -2.05 12.75 1.92
C LEU A 56 -2.87 13.93 1.44
N GLY A 57 -3.40 13.82 0.22
CA GLY A 57 -4.40 14.72 -0.36
C GLY A 57 -5.47 13.93 -1.11
N TYR A 58 -6.32 14.65 -1.84
CA TYR A 58 -7.36 14.04 -2.69
C TYR A 58 -7.52 14.80 -4.01
N ASN A 59 -8.14 14.20 -5.01
CA ASN A 59 -8.43 14.83 -6.32
C ASN A 59 -7.22 15.51 -6.98
N GLY A 60 -6.08 14.83 -7.00
CA GLY A 60 -4.82 15.35 -7.55
C GLY A 60 -4.09 16.25 -6.56
N TRP A 61 -3.87 15.76 -5.33
CA TRP A 61 -3.12 16.46 -4.29
C TRP A 61 -3.75 17.79 -3.82
N GLN A 62 -5.08 17.83 -3.70
CA GLN A 62 -5.79 18.94 -3.04
C GLN A 62 -5.79 18.75 -1.53
N ASN A 63 -5.74 19.87 -0.79
CA ASN A 63 -5.76 19.92 0.66
C ASN A 63 -4.76 18.96 1.31
N THR A 64 -3.57 18.87 0.72
CA THR A 64 -2.52 17.97 1.16
C THR A 64 -1.91 18.41 2.48
N ASP A 65 -1.70 17.46 3.38
CA ASP A 65 -1.02 17.66 4.66
C ASP A 65 -0.26 16.39 5.07
N ASP A 66 0.59 16.52 6.08
CA ASP A 66 1.34 15.42 6.68
C ASP A 66 0.68 14.97 7.99
N TYR A 67 0.35 13.68 8.08
CA TYR A 67 -0.32 13.10 9.24
C TYR A 67 0.55 12.03 9.89
N GLU A 68 0.73 12.12 11.21
CA GLU A 68 1.45 11.11 11.98
C GLU A 68 0.68 9.78 11.96
N MET A 69 1.34 8.71 11.57
CA MET A 69 0.77 7.36 11.59
C MET A 69 0.97 6.72 12.97
N SER A 70 0.06 5.82 13.34
CA SER A 70 0.18 5.01 14.56
C SER A 70 0.83 3.66 14.26
N TYR A 71 1.77 3.24 15.10
CA TYR A 71 2.35 1.89 15.02
C TYR A 71 1.25 0.81 15.16
N ALA A 72 1.28 -0.22 14.32
CA ALA A 72 0.26 -1.26 14.19
C ALA A 72 0.85 -2.68 14.35
N PRO A 73 1.37 -3.03 15.54
CA PRO A 73 2.02 -4.32 15.78
C PRO A 73 1.07 -5.53 15.72
N ASP A 74 -0.23 -5.28 15.83
CA ASP A 74 -1.31 -6.26 15.63
C ASP A 74 -1.41 -6.76 14.19
N VAL A 75 -0.97 -5.95 13.22
CA VAL A 75 -0.87 -6.33 11.79
C VAL A 75 0.41 -7.13 11.54
N GLY A 76 1.51 -6.72 12.18
CA GLY A 76 2.80 -7.41 12.14
C GLY A 76 3.96 -6.46 12.38
N ASN A 77 5.19 -6.94 12.19
CA ASN A 77 6.38 -6.11 12.35
C ASN A 77 6.49 -5.03 11.26
N GLY A 78 6.96 -3.83 11.62
CA GLY A 78 7.14 -2.70 10.71
C GLY A 78 5.86 -2.00 10.24
N TRP A 79 4.68 -2.46 10.64
CA TRP A 79 3.41 -1.88 10.18
C TRP A 79 3.02 -0.62 10.95
N TRP A 80 2.56 0.38 10.20
CA TRP A 80 1.97 1.64 10.67
C TRP A 80 0.62 1.83 10.00
N ARG A 81 -0.30 2.56 10.66
CA ARG A 81 -1.63 2.86 10.10
C ARG A 81 -2.05 4.30 10.34
N TYR A 82 -2.87 4.82 9.44
CA TYR A 82 -3.58 6.07 9.59
C TYR A 82 -5.04 5.91 9.14
N ILE A 83 -5.96 6.52 9.88
CA ILE A 83 -7.38 6.54 9.53
C ILE A 83 -7.69 7.90 8.92
N TYR A 84 -8.11 7.90 7.67
CA TYR A 84 -8.50 9.10 6.94
C TYR A 84 -10.01 9.16 6.76
N SER A 85 -10.61 10.27 7.18
CA SER A 85 -12.01 10.58 6.88
C SER A 85 -12.10 11.21 5.50
N ILE A 86 -12.69 10.48 4.56
CA ILE A 86 -12.70 10.82 3.14
C ILE A 86 -13.68 11.98 2.91
N PRO A 87 -13.27 13.07 2.22
CA PRO A 87 -14.19 14.12 1.82
C PRO A 87 -15.37 13.58 0.98
N GLN A 88 -16.54 14.19 1.12
CA GLN A 88 -17.74 13.73 0.41
C GLN A 88 -17.65 13.93 -1.11
N ASP A 89 -16.82 14.88 -1.55
CA ASP A 89 -16.56 15.24 -2.94
C ASP A 89 -15.23 14.65 -3.48
N ALA A 90 -14.59 13.75 -2.73
CA ALA A 90 -13.40 13.06 -3.21
C ALA A 90 -13.75 12.02 -4.29
N GLU A 91 -12.99 12.03 -5.38
CA GLU A 91 -12.99 11.04 -6.46
C GLU A 91 -11.74 10.15 -6.40
N THR A 92 -10.63 10.69 -5.88
CA THR A 92 -9.37 9.96 -5.64
C THR A 92 -8.76 10.33 -4.29
N ILE A 93 -8.01 9.41 -3.70
CA ILE A 93 -7.11 9.67 -2.58
C ILE A 93 -5.69 9.49 -3.10
N ASP A 94 -4.82 10.46 -2.85
CA ASP A 94 -3.43 10.48 -3.30
C ASP A 94 -2.53 10.54 -2.07
N PHE A 95 -1.57 9.61 -1.95
CA PHE A 95 -0.70 9.59 -0.78
C PHE A 95 0.68 8.98 -1.02
N VAL A 96 1.62 9.39 -0.18
CA VAL A 96 3.00 8.88 -0.05
C VAL A 96 3.42 8.90 1.42
N PHE A 97 4.59 8.36 1.75
CA PHE A 97 5.07 8.28 3.14
C PHE A 97 6.39 9.02 3.31
N THR A 98 6.63 9.56 4.51
CA THR A 98 7.86 10.29 4.83
C THR A 98 8.22 10.17 6.31
N ASP A 99 9.50 10.37 6.63
CA ASP A 99 10.00 10.57 7.99
C ASP A 99 10.00 12.05 8.42
N LEU A 100 9.64 12.98 7.50
CA LEU A 100 9.81 14.44 7.64
C LEU A 100 11.25 14.92 7.86
N GLU A 101 12.23 14.03 7.74
CA GLU A 101 13.68 14.31 7.87
C GLU A 101 14.42 14.20 6.53
N GLY A 102 13.68 13.98 5.43
CA GLY A 102 14.17 14.00 4.06
C GLY A 102 14.06 12.67 3.33
N SER A 103 13.62 11.60 4.00
CA SER A 103 13.29 10.33 3.36
C SER A 103 11.84 10.32 2.92
N TRP A 104 11.61 9.76 1.74
CA TRP A 104 10.28 9.62 1.15
C TRP A 104 10.16 8.24 0.55
N ASP A 105 9.00 7.62 0.76
CA ASP A 105 8.52 6.55 -0.07
C ASP A 105 7.38 7.08 -0.92
N ASN A 106 7.69 7.35 -2.17
CA ASN A 106 6.75 7.82 -3.19
C ASN A 106 6.51 6.77 -4.28
N ASN A 107 6.68 5.48 -3.93
CA ASN A 107 6.43 4.34 -4.79
C ASN A 107 7.17 4.39 -6.15
N GLY A 108 8.37 4.99 -6.17
CA GLY A 108 9.25 5.02 -7.34
C GLY A 108 9.26 6.34 -8.12
N GLY A 109 8.53 7.38 -7.68
CA GLY A 109 8.67 8.74 -8.19
C GLY A 109 7.46 9.27 -8.96
N MET A 110 7.67 10.26 -9.83
CA MET A 110 6.60 11.04 -10.47
C MET A 110 5.52 10.17 -11.14
N GLY A 111 4.29 10.26 -10.63
CA GLY A 111 3.10 9.58 -11.17
C GLY A 111 3.02 8.09 -10.83
N LEU A 112 3.86 7.63 -9.89
CA LEU A 112 3.82 6.28 -9.35
C LEU A 112 3.34 6.27 -7.90
N ASP A 113 3.05 7.43 -7.30
CA ASP A 113 2.40 7.59 -6.01
C ASP A 113 1.17 6.69 -5.84
N TRP A 114 0.80 6.39 -4.60
CA TRP A 114 -0.39 5.57 -4.38
C TRP A 114 -1.63 6.39 -4.63
N HIS A 115 -2.49 5.86 -5.50
CA HIS A 115 -3.76 6.45 -5.87
C HIS A 115 -4.88 5.44 -5.63
N ILE A 116 -5.89 5.82 -4.86
CA ILE A 116 -7.10 5.04 -4.66
C ILE A 116 -8.24 5.75 -5.35
N SER A 117 -8.83 5.12 -6.38
CA SER A 117 -10.05 5.63 -6.99
C SER A 117 -11.26 5.29 -6.13
N LEU A 118 -12.14 6.28 -5.96
CA LEU A 118 -13.39 6.16 -5.20
C LEU A 118 -14.63 6.04 -6.11
N SER A 119 -14.45 6.29 -7.41
CA SER A 119 -15.54 6.30 -8.40
C SER A 119 -15.61 5.02 -9.22
N TYR A 120 -14.52 4.27 -9.33
CA TYR A 120 -14.51 2.98 -10.01
C TYR A 120 -13.48 2.05 -9.37
N TYR A 121 -13.68 0.75 -9.56
CA TYR A 121 -12.73 -0.27 -9.12
C TYR A 121 -12.68 -1.42 -10.13
N TRP A 122 -11.63 -2.22 -10.05
CA TRP A 122 -11.48 -3.41 -10.87
C TRP A 122 -11.34 -4.67 -10.03
N SER A 123 -11.73 -5.81 -10.60
CA SER A 123 -11.59 -7.12 -9.96
C SER A 123 -10.95 -8.13 -10.92
N PRO A 124 -10.00 -8.95 -10.45
CA PRO A 124 -9.38 -8.90 -9.11
C PRO A 124 -8.44 -7.69 -8.96
N PHE A 125 -8.25 -7.17 -7.74
CA PHE A 125 -7.41 -5.98 -7.49
C PHE A 125 -5.93 -6.19 -7.81
N SER A 126 -5.45 -7.44 -7.71
CA SER A 126 -4.10 -7.87 -8.12
C SER A 126 -4.20 -8.93 -9.22
N PRO A 127 -4.52 -8.53 -10.47
CA PRO A 127 -4.64 -9.48 -11.57
C PRO A 127 -3.27 -10.01 -11.99
N ASN A 128 -3.20 -11.31 -12.24
CA ASN A 128 -2.05 -11.95 -12.87
C ASN A 128 -2.09 -11.77 -14.40
N PRO A 129 -0.96 -12.02 -15.09
CA PRO A 129 -0.96 -12.10 -16.54
C PRO A 129 -2.03 -13.08 -17.05
N ASN A 130 -2.88 -12.61 -17.97
CA ASN A 130 -4.04 -13.32 -18.56
C ASN A 130 -5.30 -13.40 -17.70
N ASP A 131 -5.36 -12.73 -16.54
CA ASP A 131 -6.61 -12.61 -15.79
C ASP A 131 -7.61 -11.74 -16.56
N THR A 132 -8.89 -12.12 -16.50
CA THR A 132 -9.97 -11.24 -16.98
C THR A 132 -10.27 -10.21 -15.91
N VAL A 133 -10.07 -8.94 -16.25
CA VAL A 133 -10.35 -7.82 -15.37
C VAL A 133 -11.76 -7.29 -15.63
N SER A 134 -12.59 -7.25 -14.60
CA SER A 134 -13.89 -6.56 -14.64
C SER A 134 -13.73 -5.16 -14.10
N ILE A 135 -14.28 -4.16 -14.80
CA ILE A 135 -14.30 -2.76 -14.35
C ILE A 135 -15.71 -2.43 -13.90
N PHE A 136 -15.82 -1.90 -12.69
CA PHE A 136 -17.05 -1.43 -12.08
C PHE A 136 -17.00 0.09 -12.04
N LEU A 137 -17.97 0.73 -12.69
CA LEU A 137 -18.15 2.18 -12.79
C LEU A 137 -19.27 2.64 -11.86
#